data_AF-A0A659ULY5-F1
#
_entry.id   AF-A0A659ULY5-F1
#
_cell.length_a   1.000
_cell.length_b   1.000
_cell.length_c   1.000
_cell.angle_alpha   90.00
_cell.angle_beta   90.00
_cell.angle_gamma   90.00
#
_symmetry.space_group_name_H-M   'P 1'
#
loop_
_entity.id
_entity.type
_entity.pdbx_description
1 polymer ?
#
loop_
_entity_poly.entity_id
_entity_poly.type
_entity_poly.pdbx_seq_one_letter_code
_entity_poly.pdbx_strand_id
1 'polypeptide(L)'
;EEVFHLALAWRGRTMPALLFAPDIELLAQVHNKHSFIRLAERLGLEVPETTLINSRDDREAVRGHSRDLVLKPVWSRFANHVLLRPAPDFLDAIAPSPAMPWVA
;
A
#
# COMPACT_ATOMS: atom_id res chain seq x y z
N GLU A 1 0.67 5.18 11.68
CA GLU A 1 -0.49 5.78 12.39
C GLU A 1 -0.49 5.23 13.81
N GLU A 2 -0.91 6.00 14.81
CA GLU A 2 -0.79 5.62 16.23
C GLU A 2 -1.44 4.27 16.56
N VAL A 3 -2.59 3.98 15.93
CA VAL A 3 -3.33 2.72 16.11
C VAL A 3 -2.49 1.47 15.80
N PHE A 4 -1.54 1.53 14.87
CA PHE A 4 -0.65 0.40 14.57
C PHE A 4 0.32 0.11 15.71
N HIS A 5 0.87 1.15 16.33
CA HIS A 5 1.78 1.00 17.46
C HIS A 5 1.04 0.44 18.68
N LEU A 6 -0.17 0.95 18.93
CA LEU A 6 -1.04 0.44 20.00
C LEU A 6 -1.44 -1.02 19.76
N ALA A 7 -1.87 -1.37 18.55
CA ALA A 7 -2.24 -2.74 18.20
C ALA A 7 -1.05 -3.72 18.30
N LEU A 8 0.16 -3.28 17.92
CA LEU A 8 1.39 -4.06 18.09
C LEU A 8 1.74 -4.27 19.56
N ALA A 9 1.66 -3.22 20.39
CA ALA A 9 1.94 -3.31 21.82
C ALA A 9 0.88 -4.15 22.57
N TRP A 10 -0.36 -4.12 22.11
CA TRP A 10 -1.46 -4.92 22.66
C TRP A 10 -1.45 -6.37 22.13
N ARG A 11 -0.65 -6.68 21.11
CA ARG A 11 -0.54 -8.02 20.53
C ARG A 11 -0.08 -9.01 21.62
N GLY A 12 -0.82 -10.12 21.76
CA GLY A 12 -0.56 -11.10 22.81
C GLY A 12 -1.10 -10.71 24.20
N ARG A 13 -1.80 -9.56 24.32
CA ARG A 13 -2.54 -9.13 25.52
C ARG A 13 -1.69 -9.04 26.80
N THR A 14 -0.41 -8.70 26.65
CA THR A 14 0.52 -8.46 27.77
C THR A 14 0.20 -7.15 28.50
N MET A 15 -0.34 -6.17 27.78
CA MET A 15 -0.83 -4.91 28.34
C MET A 15 -2.22 -5.11 28.95
N PRO A 16 -2.42 -4.83 30.26
CA PRO A 16 -3.72 -5.02 30.92
C PRO A 16 -4.79 -4.01 30.49
N ALA A 17 -4.37 -2.88 29.90
CA ALA A 17 -5.30 -1.90 29.34
C ALA A 17 -6.01 -2.48 28.11
N LEU A 18 -7.32 -2.27 28.02
CA LEU A 18 -8.11 -2.64 26.85
C LEU A 18 -7.82 -1.67 25.69
N LEU A 19 -7.58 -2.22 24.51
CA LEU A 19 -7.48 -1.46 23.27
C LEU A 19 -8.78 -1.60 22.48
N PHE A 20 -9.47 -0.48 22.24
CA PHE A 20 -10.64 -0.45 21.37
C PHE A 20 -10.21 -0.15 19.91
N ALA A 21 -9.68 -1.17 19.25
CA ALA A 21 -9.30 -1.15 17.84
C ALA A 21 -9.30 -2.58 17.27
N PRO A 22 -9.34 -2.76 15.94
CA PRO A 22 -9.04 -4.05 15.33
C PRO A 22 -7.64 -4.57 15.68
N ASP A 23 -7.40 -5.86 15.43
CA ASP A 23 -6.07 -6.45 15.53
C ASP A 23 -5.09 -5.87 14.49
N ILE A 24 -3.80 -6.08 14.73
CA ILE A 24 -2.75 -5.55 13.85
C ILE A 24 -2.84 -6.16 12.45
N GLU A 25 -3.30 -7.41 12.34
CA GLU A 25 -3.48 -8.13 11.10
C GLU A 25 -4.53 -7.45 10.20
N LEU A 26 -5.70 -7.10 10.73
CA LEU A 26 -6.74 -6.39 9.99
C LEU A 26 -6.31 -4.98 9.63
N LEU A 27 -5.71 -4.24 10.58
CA LEU A 27 -5.17 -2.90 10.33
C LEU A 27 -4.14 -2.91 9.19
N ALA A 28 -3.22 -3.88 9.20
CA ALA A 28 -2.23 -4.06 8.15
C ALA A 28 -2.87 -4.42 6.81
N GLN A 29 -3.88 -5.31 6.80
CA GLN A 29 -4.58 -5.71 5.58
C GLN A 29 -5.27 -4.52 4.90
N VAL A 30 -5.97 -3.66 5.66
CA VAL A 30 -6.74 -2.56 5.09
C VAL A 30 -5.89 -1.33 4.75
N HIS A 31 -4.73 -1.16 5.39
CA HIS A 31 -3.82 -0.07 5.08
C HIS A 31 -2.86 -0.39 3.93
N ASN A 32 -2.49 -1.66 3.76
CA ASN A 32 -1.74 -2.11 2.59
C ASN A 32 -2.64 -2.01 1.35
N LYS A 33 -2.33 -1.05 0.47
CA LYS A 33 -3.17 -0.76 -0.72
C LYS A 33 -3.38 -1.98 -1.63
N HIS A 34 -2.38 -2.84 -1.77
CA HIS A 34 -2.51 -4.05 -2.57
C HIS A 34 -3.37 -5.10 -1.86
N SER A 35 -3.16 -5.34 -0.56
CA SER A 35 -4.02 -6.26 0.20
C SER A 35 -5.46 -5.78 0.28
N PHE A 36 -5.67 -4.46 0.41
CA PHE A 36 -6.98 -3.83 0.46
C PHE A 36 -7.74 -3.99 -0.85
N ILE A 37 -7.10 -3.73 -2.00
CA ILE A 37 -7.78 -3.88 -3.30
C ILE A 37 -8.19 -5.34 -3.55
N ARG A 38 -7.33 -6.30 -3.16
CA ARG A 38 -7.66 -7.73 -3.22
C ARG A 38 -8.76 -8.13 -2.26
N LEU A 39 -8.86 -7.48 -1.09
CA LEU A 39 -9.96 -7.69 -0.16
C LEU A 39 -11.28 -7.17 -0.75
N ALA A 40 -11.29 -5.95 -1.30
CA ALA A 40 -12.47 -5.36 -1.94
C ALA A 40 -12.98 -6.22 -3.11
N GLU A 41 -12.07 -6.69 -3.96
CA GLU A 41 -12.37 -7.62 -5.06
C GLU A 41 -13.05 -8.91 -4.56
N ARG A 42 -12.48 -9.56 -3.52
CA ARG A 42 -13.07 -10.78 -2.92
C ARG A 42 -14.44 -10.55 -2.29
N LEU A 43 -14.75 -9.31 -1.88
CA LEU A 43 -16.05 -8.92 -1.34
C LEU A 43 -17.07 -8.57 -2.44
N GLY A 44 -16.70 -8.69 -3.72
CA GLY A 44 -17.58 -8.40 -4.85
C GLY A 44 -17.73 -6.91 -5.16
N LEU A 45 -16.79 -6.07 -4.71
CA LEU A 45 -16.76 -4.65 -5.04
C LEU A 45 -16.03 -4.42 -6.36
N GLU A 46 -16.47 -3.41 -7.12
CA GLU A 46 -15.72 -2.93 -8.26
C GLU A 46 -14.38 -2.32 -7.79
N VAL A 47 -13.30 -2.73 -8.44
CA VAL A 47 -11.95 -2.27 -8.15
C VAL A 47 -11.23 -1.89 -9.45
N PRO A 48 -10.33 -0.89 -9.44
CA PRO A 48 -9.46 -0.65 -10.57
C PRO A 48 -8.48 -1.81 -10.78
N GLU A 49 -8.00 -1.97 -12.01
CA GLU A 49 -6.81 -2.76 -12.26
C GLU A 49 -5.66 -2.21 -11.40
N THR A 50 -4.94 -3.09 -10.71
CA THR A 50 -3.88 -2.67 -9.78
C THR A 50 -2.75 -3.68 -9.83
N THR A 51 -1.56 -3.18 -10.14
CA THR A 51 -0.33 -4.00 -10.23
C THR A 51 0.60 -3.65 -9.08
N LEU A 52 1.16 -4.69 -8.45
CA LEU A 52 2.19 -4.54 -7.42
C LEU A 52 3.54 -4.30 -8.09
N ILE A 53 4.25 -3.26 -7.67
CA ILE A 53 5.60 -2.91 -8.13
C ILE A 53 6.54 -3.09 -6.94
N ASN A 54 7.36 -4.14 -6.97
CA ASN A 54 8.28 -4.48 -5.87
C ASN A 54 9.75 -4.47 -6.29
N SER A 55 10.04 -4.18 -7.56
CA SER A 55 11.38 -4.19 -8.11
C SER A 55 11.59 -3.08 -9.16
N ARG A 56 12.83 -2.93 -9.62
CA ARG A 56 13.16 -2.06 -10.75
C ARG A 56 12.57 -2.58 -12.05
N ASP A 57 12.49 -3.91 -12.21
CA ASP A 57 11.96 -4.53 -13.42
C ASP A 57 10.45 -4.30 -13.54
N ASP A 58 9.70 -4.42 -12.44
CA ASP A 58 8.28 -4.09 -12.41
C ASP A 58 8.02 -2.61 -12.76
N ARG A 59 8.90 -1.72 -12.25
CA ARG A 59 8.83 -0.29 -12.54
C ARG A 59 9.04 -0.01 -14.03
N GLU A 60 9.98 -0.73 -14.64
CA GLU A 60 10.27 -0.58 -16.07
C GLU A 60 9.11 -1.13 -16.91
N ALA A 61 8.48 -2.23 -16.49
CA ALA A 61 7.33 -2.82 -17.16
C ALA A 61 6.15 -1.83 -17.29
N VAL A 62 5.94 -0.95 -16.29
CA VAL A 62 4.86 0.05 -16.33
C VAL A 62 5.28 1.40 -16.94
N ARG A 63 6.56 1.60 -17.23
CA ARG A 63 7.10 2.91 -17.65
C ARG A 63 6.41 3.44 -18.91
N GLY A 64 6.21 2.57 -19.90
CA GLY A 64 5.67 2.93 -21.21
C GLY A 64 4.25 3.49 -21.18
N HIS A 65 3.45 3.11 -20.18
CA HIS A 65 2.07 3.58 -20.01
C HIS A 65 1.85 4.32 -18.68
N SER A 66 2.92 4.84 -18.08
CA SER A 66 2.88 5.56 -16.79
C SER A 66 1.94 6.78 -16.78
N ARG A 67 1.64 7.36 -17.94
CA ARG A 67 0.68 8.46 -18.11
C ARG A 67 -0.78 8.06 -17.88
N ASP A 68 -1.08 6.77 -17.83
CA ASP A 68 -2.42 6.24 -17.59
C ASP A 68 -2.59 5.72 -16.16
N LEU A 69 -1.56 5.83 -15.33
CA LEU A 69 -1.49 5.21 -14.01
C LEU A 69 -1.51 6.22 -12.85
N VAL A 70 -1.83 5.70 -11.68
CA VAL A 70 -1.63 6.36 -10.38
C VAL A 70 -0.66 5.53 -9.56
N LEU A 71 0.58 6.00 -9.44
CA LEU A 71 1.59 5.30 -8.66
C LEU A 71 1.60 5.81 -7.22
N LYS A 72 1.59 4.90 -6.24
CA LYS A 72 1.65 5.25 -4.82
C LYS A 72 2.30 4.16 -3.99
N PRO A 73 3.06 4.49 -2.92
CA PRO A 73 3.58 3.47 -2.02
C PRO A 73 2.45 2.70 -1.34
N VAL A 74 2.63 1.40 -1.17
CA VAL A 74 1.66 0.52 -0.50
C VAL A 74 1.34 1.02 0.91
N TRP A 75 2.38 1.35 1.68
CA TRP A 75 2.28 1.91 3.03
C TRP A 75 2.42 3.43 2.97
N SER A 76 1.32 4.12 2.66
CA SER A 76 1.29 5.59 2.64
C SER A 76 -0.07 6.10 3.08
N ARG A 77 -0.08 7.31 3.64
CA ARG A 77 -1.27 8.03 4.10
C ARG A 77 -1.27 9.45 3.51
N PHE A 78 -2.42 10.11 3.50
CA PHE A 78 -2.56 11.52 3.07
C PHE A 78 -1.92 11.83 1.72
N ALA A 79 -2.11 10.93 0.74
CA ALA A 79 -1.55 11.04 -0.61
C ALA A 79 -0.02 11.22 -0.65
N ASN A 80 0.70 10.82 0.40
CA ASN A 80 2.14 10.95 0.44
C ASN A 80 2.79 10.12 -0.68
N HIS A 81 3.67 10.77 -1.45
CA HIS A 81 4.36 10.23 -2.62
C HIS A 81 3.45 9.68 -3.74
N VAL A 82 2.19 10.13 -3.83
CA VAL A 82 1.33 9.78 -4.97
C VAL A 82 1.82 10.50 -6.23
N LEU A 83 2.01 9.76 -7.31
CA LEU A 83 2.30 10.26 -8.64
C LEU A 83 1.08 10.04 -9.53
N LEU A 84 0.48 11.14 -9.99
CA LEU A 84 -0.66 11.11 -10.90
C LEU A 84 -0.17 11.26 -12.33
N ARG A 85 -0.38 10.24 -13.17
CA ARG A 85 -0.02 10.26 -14.60
C ARG A 85 1.42 10.76 -14.81
N PRO A 86 2.43 10.24 -14.08
CA PRO A 86 3.79 10.76 -14.16
C PRO A 86 4.36 10.62 -15.56
N ALA A 87 5.27 11.52 -15.93
CA ALA A 87 6.11 11.28 -17.10
C ALA A 87 7.03 10.07 -16.82
N PRO A 88 7.40 9.29 -17.85
CA PRO A 88 8.30 8.15 -17.71
C PRO A 88 9.55 8.43 -16.86
N ASP A 89 10.19 9.58 -17.03
CA ASP A 89 11.44 9.92 -16.34
C ASP A 89 11.25 10.19 -14.84
N PHE A 90 10.03 10.55 -14.40
CA PHE A 90 9.75 10.71 -12.96
C PHE A 90 9.81 9.37 -12.21
N LEU A 91 9.67 8.24 -12.90
CA LEU A 91 9.81 6.92 -12.27
C LEU A 91 11.25 6.67 -11.82
N ASP A 92 12.25 7.40 -12.34
CA ASP A 92 13.63 7.23 -11.88
C ASP A 92 13.86 7.75 -10.46
N ALA A 93 12.97 8.60 -9.95
CA ALA A 93 12.97 9.06 -8.57
C ALA A 93 12.38 8.03 -7.57
N ILE A 94 11.75 6.96 -8.05
CA ILE A 94 11.20 5.90 -7.19
C ILE A 94 12.10 4.66 -7.23
N ALA A 95 12.34 4.07 -6.05
CA ALA A 95 13.11 2.84 -5.89
C ALA A 95 12.25 1.75 -5.21
N PRO A 96 11.37 1.07 -5.97
CA PRO A 96 10.56 -0.02 -5.42
C PRO A 96 11.43 -1.15 -4.89
N SER A 97 11.00 -1.73 -3.78
CA SER A 97 11.60 -2.92 -3.17
C SER A 97 10.51 -3.72 -2.45
N PRO A 98 10.77 -4.98 -2.07
CA PRO A 98 9.84 -5.72 -1.22
C PRO A 98 9.53 -5.02 0.12
N ALA A 99 10.48 -4.22 0.65
CA ALA A 99 10.30 -3.46 1.88
C ALA A 99 9.54 -2.13 1.68
N MET A 100 9.62 -1.55 0.48
CA MET A 100 8.89 -0.34 0.08
C MET A 100 8.19 -0.56 -1.27
N PRO A 101 7.16 -1.40 -1.31
CA PRO A 101 6.47 -1.69 -2.55
C PRO A 101 5.53 -0.54 -2.92
N TRP A 102 5.23 -0.44 -4.21
CA TRP A 102 4.30 0.51 -4.79
C TRP A 102 3.15 -0.23 -5.46
N VAL A 103 2.05 0.48 -5.71
CA VAL A 103 0.99 0.03 -6.61
C VAL A 103 0.84 1.04 -7.74
N ALA A 104 0.50 0.54 -8.93
CA ALA A 104 0.11 1.32 -10.10
C ALA A 104 -1.31 0.96 -10.52
#